data_AF-A0A256YHQ1-F1
#
_entry.id   AF-A0A256YHQ1-F1
#
_cell.length_a   1.000
_cell.length_b   1.000
_cell.length_c   1.000
_cell.angle_alpha   90.00
_cell.angle_beta   90.00
_cell.angle_gamma   90.00
#
_symmetry.space_group_name_H-M   'P 1'
#
loop_
_entity.id
_entity.type
_entity.pdbx_description
1 polymer ?
#
loop_
_entity_poly.entity_id
_entity_poly.type
_entity_poly.pdbx_seq_one_letter_code
_entity_poly.pdbx_strand_id
1 'polypeptide(L)'
;MNRGLLLVYVLIMIAIISIHLGFTFSGLINDPSHFEWAILYFGSAVIQAYATIIAIPFTIWVIYMQTRYGVVFVRLFLNRIIYPFTILGIISTITAITMSLEKTVYAYQAFMVEFIATLFFLPPIIHYIRELMTISPEKIVYIIRKTIKDRGEAIASSLHILRLALIEGYPDERAINNILKMIRDDTVELIELKPNPDTYFKFRDLLRTIVLEGTYLPDIRVMRDLFKNMLRWVVVNRKFSIARAFMRYYRLVTLRYMDETLPSTTIEYLYIEPVINNLRSLKARRSLIGYSIEQLTALLQRVKRAGEVGDVTALEICHIVDYVDKTTSGLENLKEYEKLRRLLNELRGEFLCGT
;
A
#
# COMPACT_ATOMS: atom_id res chain seq x y z
N MET A 1 -10.49 -7.49 -22.96
CA MET A 1 -10.22 -8.94 -22.79
C MET A 1 -8.76 -9.19 -23.16
N ASN A 2 -7.95 -9.73 -22.25
CA ASN A 2 -6.51 -9.95 -22.49
C ASN A 2 -6.30 -10.84 -23.72
N ARG A 3 -5.44 -10.43 -24.67
CA ARG A 3 -5.13 -11.21 -25.89
C ARG A 3 -4.73 -12.66 -25.58
N GLY A 4 -4.03 -12.89 -24.46
CA GLY A 4 -3.67 -14.22 -23.99
C GLY A 4 -4.86 -15.09 -23.57
N LEU A 5 -5.90 -14.51 -22.97
CA LEU A 5 -7.08 -15.26 -22.54
C LEU A 5 -7.91 -15.72 -23.75
N LEU A 6 -7.98 -14.88 -24.79
CA LEU A 6 -8.62 -15.23 -26.07
C LEU A 6 -7.86 -16.36 -26.78
N LEU A 7 -6.53 -16.32 -26.80
CA LEU A 7 -5.70 -17.38 -27.38
C LEU A 7 -5.93 -18.71 -26.65
N VAL A 8 -6.01 -18.71 -25.31
CA VAL A 8 -6.33 -19.91 -24.52
C VAL A 8 -7.69 -20.49 -24.90
N TYR A 9 -8.73 -19.67 -25.06
CA TYR A 9 -10.04 -20.16 -25.51
C TYR A 9 -10.03 -20.72 -26.94
N VAL A 10 -9.24 -20.13 -27.85
CA VAL A 10 -9.06 -20.68 -29.21
C VAL A 10 -8.41 -22.06 -29.14
N LEU A 11 -7.37 -22.24 -28.32
CA LEU A 11 -6.73 -23.54 -28.12
C LEU A 11 -7.68 -24.57 -27.49
N ILE A 12 -8.50 -24.15 -26.52
CA ILE A 12 -9.55 -25.00 -25.92
C ILE A 12 -10.55 -25.45 -26.98
N MET A 13 -11.02 -24.54 -27.84
CA MET A 13 -11.95 -24.89 -28.93
C MET A 13 -11.33 -25.88 -29.91
N ILE A 14 -10.07 -25.67 -30.30
CA ILE A 14 -9.34 -26.62 -31.16
C ILE A 14 -9.24 -28.00 -30.50
N ALA A 15 -8.94 -28.06 -29.20
CA ALA A 15 -8.88 -29.31 -28.46
C ALA A 15 -10.23 -30.03 -28.41
N ILE A 16 -11.32 -29.30 -28.13
CA ILE A 16 -12.69 -29.84 -28.12
C ILE A 16 -13.06 -30.41 -29.50
N ILE A 17 -12.80 -29.67 -30.57
CA ILE A 17 -13.08 -30.11 -31.95
C ILE A 17 -12.25 -31.34 -32.30
N SER A 18 -10.96 -31.34 -31.95
CA SER A 18 -10.05 -32.47 -32.24
C SER A 18 -10.49 -33.75 -31.54
N ILE A 19 -10.92 -33.65 -30.28
CA ILE A 19 -11.42 -34.78 -29.50
C ILE A 19 -12.75 -35.29 -30.05
N HIS A 20 -13.67 -34.39 -30.40
CA HIS A 20 -14.94 -34.74 -31.05
C HIS A 20 -14.71 -35.47 -32.39
N LEU A 21 -13.78 -34.97 -33.21
CA LEU A 21 -13.37 -35.61 -34.45
C LEU A 21 -12.72 -36.98 -34.20
N GLY A 22 -11.87 -37.10 -33.18
CA GLY A 22 -11.26 -38.37 -32.79
C GLY A 22 -12.29 -39.44 -32.45
N PHE A 23 -13.32 -39.10 -31.66
CA PHE A 23 -14.39 -40.03 -31.30
C PHE A 23 -15.34 -40.36 -32.48
N THR A 24 -15.58 -39.41 -33.39
CA THR A 24 -16.37 -39.67 -34.60
C THR A 24 -15.64 -40.62 -35.55
N PHE A 25 -14.34 -40.40 -35.79
CA PHE A 25 -13.54 -41.27 -36.67
C PHE A 25 -13.33 -42.68 -36.11
N SER A 26 -13.27 -42.84 -34.78
CA SER A 26 -13.13 -44.15 -34.15
C SER A 26 -14.47 -44.92 -34.02
N GLY A 27 -15.60 -44.26 -34.29
CA GLY A 27 -16.93 -44.87 -34.14
C GLY A 27 -17.41 -45.05 -32.69
N LEU A 28 -16.60 -44.67 -31.70
CA LEU A 28 -16.88 -44.85 -30.27
C LEU A 28 -18.10 -44.08 -29.78
N ILE A 29 -18.55 -43.06 -30.51
CA ILE A 29 -19.75 -42.26 -30.18
C ILE A 29 -21.00 -43.12 -30.04
N ASN A 30 -21.08 -44.22 -30.78
CA ASN A 30 -22.26 -45.08 -30.82
C ASN A 30 -22.28 -46.15 -29.73
N ASP A 31 -21.24 -46.23 -28.89
CA ASP A 31 -21.15 -47.19 -27.79
C ASP A 31 -21.21 -46.48 -26.42
N PRO A 32 -22.41 -46.40 -25.80
CA PRO A 32 -22.58 -45.77 -24.50
C PRO A 32 -21.77 -46.41 -23.38
N SER A 33 -21.46 -47.71 -23.48
CA SER A 33 -20.74 -48.46 -22.44
C SER A 33 -19.30 -47.98 -22.26
N HIS A 34 -18.72 -47.40 -23.32
CA HIS A 34 -17.38 -46.81 -23.28
C HIS A 34 -17.33 -45.55 -22.39
N PHE A 35 -18.44 -44.82 -22.28
CA PHE A 35 -18.49 -43.55 -21.55
C PHE A 35 -18.93 -43.70 -20.09
N GLU A 36 -19.53 -44.84 -19.69
CA GLU A 36 -20.00 -45.08 -18.32
C GLU A 36 -18.87 -44.85 -17.29
N TRP A 37 -17.77 -45.59 -17.42
CA TRP A 37 -16.63 -45.45 -16.52
C TRP A 37 -15.88 -44.13 -16.74
N ALA A 38 -15.83 -43.66 -17.99
CA ALA A 38 -15.15 -42.40 -18.32
C ALA A 38 -15.79 -41.22 -17.59
N ILE A 39 -17.13 -41.11 -17.57
CA ILE A 39 -17.86 -40.05 -16.87
C ILE A 39 -17.64 -40.13 -15.36
N LEU A 40 -17.74 -41.33 -14.77
CA LEU A 40 -17.57 -41.52 -13.33
C LEU A 40 -16.17 -41.09 -12.85
N TYR A 41 -15.13 -41.59 -13.50
CA TYR A 41 -13.76 -41.30 -13.11
C TYR A 41 -13.36 -39.87 -13.48
N PHE A 42 -13.75 -39.40 -14.66
CA PHE A 42 -13.46 -38.03 -15.10
C PHE A 42 -14.15 -37.01 -14.22
N GLY A 43 -15.45 -37.16 -13.95
CA GLY A 43 -16.21 -36.22 -13.13
C GLY A 43 -15.70 -36.13 -11.69
N SER A 44 -15.37 -37.28 -11.09
CA SER A 44 -14.72 -37.29 -9.77
C SER A 44 -13.37 -36.56 -9.79
N ALA A 45 -12.54 -36.82 -10.81
CA ALA A 45 -11.25 -36.17 -10.97
C ALA A 45 -11.38 -34.66 -11.23
N VAL A 46 -12.38 -34.22 -12.00
CA VAL A 46 -12.67 -32.81 -12.27
C VAL A 46 -13.03 -32.08 -10.98
N ILE A 47 -13.98 -32.59 -10.19
CA ILE A 47 -14.37 -31.95 -8.92
C ILE A 47 -13.15 -31.84 -7.99
N GLN A 48 -12.36 -32.92 -7.86
CA GLN A 48 -11.16 -32.92 -7.02
C GLN A 48 -10.11 -31.92 -7.51
N ALA A 49 -9.88 -31.85 -8.82
CA ALA A 49 -8.94 -30.90 -9.41
C ALA A 49 -9.37 -29.46 -9.15
N TYR A 50 -10.64 -29.12 -9.36
CA TYR A 50 -11.17 -27.78 -9.11
C TYR A 50 -11.12 -27.40 -7.63
N ALA A 51 -11.53 -28.31 -6.74
CA ALA A 51 -11.43 -28.09 -5.30
C ALA A 51 -9.97 -27.82 -4.89
N THR A 52 -9.02 -28.58 -5.43
CA THR A 52 -7.58 -28.42 -5.16
C THR A 52 -7.04 -27.11 -5.70
N ILE A 53 -7.34 -26.78 -6.96
CA ILE A 53 -6.91 -25.54 -7.63
C ILE A 53 -7.46 -24.31 -6.91
N ILE A 54 -8.65 -24.37 -6.32
CA ILE A 54 -9.23 -23.26 -5.57
C ILE A 54 -8.66 -23.22 -4.14
N ALA A 55 -8.71 -24.34 -3.41
CA ALA A 55 -8.40 -24.37 -2.00
C ALA A 55 -6.92 -24.07 -1.71
N ILE A 56 -5.97 -24.70 -2.42
CA ILE A 56 -4.54 -24.54 -2.11
C ILE A 56 -4.07 -23.09 -2.26
N PRO A 57 -4.25 -22.42 -3.42
CA PRO A 57 -3.82 -21.04 -3.59
C PRO A 57 -4.57 -20.09 -2.65
N PHE A 58 -5.84 -20.38 -2.39
CA PHE A 58 -6.63 -19.55 -1.49
C PHE A 58 -6.15 -19.64 -0.03
N THR A 59 -5.85 -20.84 0.46
CA THR A 59 -5.26 -21.03 1.79
C THR A 59 -3.90 -20.34 1.91
N ILE A 60 -3.02 -20.52 0.91
CA ILE A 60 -1.72 -19.83 0.88
C ILE A 60 -1.91 -18.32 0.92
N TRP A 61 -2.83 -17.79 0.13
CA TRP A 61 -3.13 -16.37 0.07
C TRP A 61 -3.69 -15.83 1.40
N VAL A 62 -4.62 -16.54 2.06
CA VAL A 62 -5.14 -16.14 3.37
C VAL A 62 -4.03 -16.09 4.40
N ILE A 63 -3.19 -17.13 4.47
CA ILE A 63 -2.07 -17.19 5.40
C ILE A 63 -1.10 -16.03 5.14
N TYR A 64 -0.76 -15.79 3.87
CA TYR A 64 0.10 -14.69 3.48
C TYR A 64 -0.48 -13.32 3.86
N MET A 65 -1.75 -13.07 3.54
CA MET A 65 -2.40 -11.79 3.87
C MET A 65 -2.56 -11.59 5.38
N GLN A 66 -2.86 -12.66 6.12
CA GLN A 66 -3.00 -12.60 7.57
C GLN A 66 -1.66 -12.36 8.27
N THR A 67 -0.60 -13.04 7.82
CA THR A 67 0.75 -12.85 8.39
C THR A 67 1.33 -11.49 8.04
N ARG A 68 1.09 -11.00 6.82
CA ARG A 68 1.64 -9.73 6.33
C ARG A 68 0.85 -8.51 6.79
N TYR A 69 -0.47 -8.53 6.61
CA TYR A 69 -1.34 -7.37 6.81
C TYR A 69 -2.24 -7.50 8.05
N GLY A 70 -2.48 -8.72 8.52
CA GLY A 70 -3.31 -8.99 9.70
C GLY A 70 -4.73 -9.48 9.37
N VAL A 71 -5.44 -9.94 10.40
CA VAL A 71 -6.74 -10.62 10.29
C VAL A 71 -7.84 -9.73 9.70
N VAL A 72 -7.81 -8.43 9.97
CA VAL A 72 -8.84 -7.47 9.49
C VAL A 72 -8.86 -7.42 7.96
N PHE A 73 -7.70 -7.56 7.31
CA PHE A 73 -7.61 -7.53 5.86
C PHE A 73 -8.20 -8.77 5.21
N VAL A 74 -8.02 -9.96 5.79
CA VAL A 74 -8.66 -11.17 5.26
C VAL A 74 -10.18 -11.01 5.22
N ARG A 75 -10.78 -10.39 6.25
CA ARG A 75 -12.23 -10.16 6.32
C ARG A 75 -12.75 -9.27 5.19
N LEU A 76 -12.01 -8.22 4.81
CA LEU A 76 -12.40 -7.30 3.73
C LEU A 76 -12.46 -7.99 2.36
N PHE A 77 -11.72 -9.08 2.20
CA PHE A 77 -11.61 -9.80 0.93
C PHE A 77 -12.37 -11.13 0.93
N LEU A 78 -13.07 -11.50 2.02
CA LEU A 78 -13.89 -12.71 2.09
C LEU A 78 -14.93 -12.77 0.95
N ASN A 79 -15.53 -11.64 0.62
CA ASN A 79 -16.55 -11.56 -0.44
C ASN A 79 -15.99 -11.86 -1.84
N ARG A 80 -14.67 -11.72 -2.04
CA ARG A 80 -14.02 -12.04 -3.32
C ARG A 80 -13.90 -13.56 -3.53
N ILE A 81 -13.88 -14.31 -2.45
CA ILE A 81 -13.77 -15.78 -2.48
C ILE A 81 -15.03 -16.44 -3.03
N ILE A 82 -16.17 -15.75 -2.95
CA ILE A 82 -17.46 -16.32 -3.36
C ILE A 82 -17.41 -16.78 -4.83
N TYR A 83 -16.76 -16.00 -5.70
CA TYR A 83 -16.72 -16.27 -7.14
C TYR A 83 -16.15 -17.67 -7.51
N PRO A 84 -14.92 -18.05 -7.13
CA PRO A 84 -14.39 -19.38 -7.42
C PRO A 84 -15.23 -20.51 -6.80
N PHE A 85 -15.78 -20.32 -5.60
CA PHE A 85 -16.66 -21.32 -4.98
C PHE A 85 -18.01 -21.45 -5.70
N THR A 86 -18.55 -20.37 -6.26
CA THR A 86 -19.74 -20.44 -7.13
C THR A 86 -19.46 -21.28 -8.38
N ILE A 87 -18.29 -21.12 -9.01
CA ILE A 87 -17.91 -21.93 -10.18
C ILE A 87 -17.76 -23.41 -9.80
N LEU A 88 -17.13 -23.71 -8.66
CA LEU A 88 -17.05 -25.08 -8.15
C LEU A 88 -18.45 -25.70 -7.95
N GLY A 89 -19.41 -24.93 -7.43
CA GLY A 89 -20.80 -25.37 -7.27
C GLY A 89 -21.49 -25.65 -8.61
N ILE A 90 -21.28 -24.79 -9.62
CA ILE A 90 -21.80 -25.01 -10.98
C ILE A 90 -21.22 -26.29 -11.58
N ILE A 91 -19.90 -26.49 -11.52
CA ILE A 91 -19.24 -27.69 -12.05
C ILE A 91 -19.72 -28.94 -11.32
N SER A 92 -19.83 -28.90 -10.00
CA SER A 92 -20.33 -30.03 -9.21
C SER A 92 -21.76 -30.41 -9.61
N THR A 93 -22.60 -29.41 -9.94
CA THR A 93 -23.97 -29.63 -10.42
C THR A 93 -23.97 -30.26 -11.82
N ILE A 94 -23.12 -29.75 -12.73
CA ILE A 94 -22.95 -30.33 -14.08
C ILE A 94 -22.48 -31.78 -13.98
N THR A 95 -21.44 -32.05 -13.19
CA THR A 95 -20.91 -33.41 -12.97
C THR A 95 -21.96 -34.33 -12.36
N ALA A 96 -22.76 -33.88 -11.40
CA ALA A 96 -23.83 -34.70 -10.83
C ALA A 96 -24.87 -35.09 -11.90
N ILE A 97 -25.26 -34.13 -12.76
CA ILE A 97 -26.19 -34.37 -13.87
C ILE A 97 -25.57 -35.33 -14.90
N THR A 98 -24.31 -35.14 -15.28
CA THR A 98 -23.66 -35.98 -16.30
C THR A 98 -23.43 -37.41 -15.80
N MET A 99 -23.04 -37.60 -14.53
CA MET A 99 -22.99 -38.90 -13.88
C MET A 99 -24.37 -39.59 -13.85
N SER A 100 -25.45 -38.86 -13.57
CA SER A 100 -26.79 -39.45 -13.60
C SER A 100 -27.23 -39.95 -14.98
N LEU A 101 -26.60 -39.45 -16.06
CA LEU A 101 -26.89 -39.82 -17.44
C LEU A 101 -25.95 -40.92 -17.98
N GLU A 102 -25.02 -41.43 -17.17
CA GLU A 102 -23.93 -42.32 -17.62
C GLU A 102 -24.43 -43.61 -18.30
N LYS A 103 -25.58 -44.15 -17.86
CA LYS A 103 -26.16 -45.41 -18.37
C LYS A 103 -27.20 -45.20 -19.46
N THR A 104 -27.31 -43.97 -19.97
CA THR A 104 -28.33 -43.61 -20.96
C THR A 104 -27.73 -43.50 -22.36
N VAL A 105 -28.60 -43.45 -23.38
CA VAL A 105 -28.21 -43.20 -24.78
C VAL A 105 -27.50 -41.85 -24.94
N TYR A 106 -27.63 -40.94 -23.97
CA TYR A 106 -27.01 -39.62 -23.95
C TYR A 106 -25.61 -39.60 -23.32
N ALA A 107 -25.02 -40.74 -22.94
CA ALA A 107 -23.72 -40.81 -22.25
C ALA A 107 -22.61 -40.03 -22.98
N TYR A 108 -22.49 -40.18 -24.29
CA TYR A 108 -21.51 -39.40 -25.08
C TYR A 108 -21.74 -37.88 -24.99
N GLN A 109 -22.99 -37.45 -25.10
CA GLN A 109 -23.33 -36.02 -25.02
C GLN A 109 -23.08 -35.48 -23.62
N ALA A 110 -23.40 -36.26 -22.58
CA ALA A 110 -23.12 -35.93 -21.19
C ALA A 110 -21.61 -35.79 -20.95
N PHE A 111 -20.80 -36.73 -21.45
CA PHE A 111 -19.34 -36.66 -21.38
C PHE A 111 -18.79 -35.40 -22.07
N MET A 112 -19.26 -35.09 -23.29
CA MET A 112 -18.82 -33.89 -24.01
C MET A 112 -19.23 -32.59 -23.30
N VAL A 113 -20.43 -32.54 -22.70
CA VAL A 113 -20.87 -31.39 -21.90
C VAL A 113 -19.97 -31.20 -20.69
N GLU A 114 -19.66 -32.28 -19.96
CA GLU A 114 -18.75 -32.23 -18.82
C GLU A 114 -17.35 -31.78 -19.21
N PHE A 115 -16.82 -32.35 -20.30
CA PHE A 115 -15.51 -32.00 -20.84
C PHE A 115 -15.43 -30.53 -21.25
N ILE A 116 -16.44 -30.02 -21.96
CA ILE A 116 -16.52 -28.61 -22.37
C ILE A 116 -16.65 -27.69 -21.15
N ALA A 117 -17.54 -28.01 -20.20
CA ALA A 117 -17.73 -27.21 -19.00
C ALA A 117 -16.43 -27.11 -18.19
N THR A 118 -15.74 -28.24 -18.01
CA THR A 118 -14.44 -28.33 -17.35
C THR A 118 -13.41 -27.43 -18.04
N LEU A 119 -13.25 -27.49 -19.35
CA LEU A 119 -12.25 -26.65 -20.02
C LEU A 119 -12.64 -25.16 -20.03
N PHE A 120 -13.94 -24.85 -20.13
CA PHE A 120 -14.41 -23.47 -20.22
C PHE A 120 -14.22 -22.69 -18.91
N PHE A 121 -14.47 -23.31 -17.76
CA PHE A 121 -14.39 -22.65 -16.46
C PHE A 121 -12.98 -22.58 -15.87
N LEU A 122 -12.00 -23.31 -16.43
CA LEU A 122 -10.65 -23.36 -15.90
C LEU A 122 -9.87 -22.04 -16.09
N PRO A 123 -9.81 -21.44 -17.31
CA PRO A 123 -9.11 -20.17 -17.52
C PRO A 123 -9.57 -19.01 -16.62
N PRO A 124 -10.89 -18.75 -16.41
CA PRO A 124 -11.31 -17.64 -15.55
C PRO A 124 -10.92 -17.86 -14.09
N ILE A 125 -10.94 -19.10 -13.58
CA ILE A 125 -10.48 -19.40 -12.21
C ILE A 125 -8.98 -19.17 -12.06
N ILE A 126 -8.17 -19.70 -12.98
CA ILE A 126 -6.71 -19.51 -12.93
C ILE A 126 -6.37 -18.02 -13.02
N HIS A 127 -7.04 -17.29 -13.92
CA HIS A 127 -6.84 -15.86 -14.04
C HIS A 127 -7.22 -15.12 -12.74
N TYR A 128 -8.35 -15.48 -12.14
CA TYR A 128 -8.83 -14.90 -10.88
C TYR A 128 -7.86 -15.15 -9.72
N ILE A 129 -7.42 -16.40 -9.55
CA ILE A 129 -6.47 -16.79 -8.50
C ILE A 129 -5.15 -16.05 -8.69
N ARG A 130 -4.65 -15.99 -9.92
CA ARG A 130 -3.44 -15.23 -10.22
C ARG A 130 -3.60 -13.76 -9.84
N GLU A 131 -4.70 -13.12 -10.23
CA GLU A 131 -4.97 -11.74 -9.86
C GLU A 131 -5.06 -11.53 -8.36
N LEU A 132 -5.61 -12.49 -7.62
CA LEU A 132 -5.73 -12.47 -6.16
C LEU A 132 -4.35 -12.59 -5.48
N MET A 133 -3.52 -13.50 -5.99
CA MET A 133 -2.17 -13.73 -5.47
C MET A 133 -1.19 -12.61 -5.78
N THR A 134 -1.39 -11.90 -6.90
CA THR A 134 -0.53 -10.78 -7.32
C THR A 134 -1.12 -9.42 -6.99
N ILE A 135 -1.99 -9.32 -5.98
CA ILE A 135 -2.55 -8.02 -5.57
C ILE A 135 -1.41 -7.16 -5.01
N SER A 136 -1.16 -6.03 -5.67
CA SER A 136 -0.19 -5.04 -5.18
C SER A 136 -0.69 -4.31 -3.94
N PRO A 137 0.20 -3.84 -3.04
CA PRO A 137 -0.18 -3.05 -1.88
C PRO A 137 -1.04 -1.82 -2.23
N GLU A 138 -0.77 -1.19 -3.38
CA GLU A 138 -1.56 -0.08 -3.91
C GLU A 138 -3.03 -0.48 -4.15
N LYS A 139 -3.24 -1.64 -4.79
CA LYS A 139 -4.59 -2.15 -5.06
C LYS A 139 -5.31 -2.53 -3.76
N ILE A 140 -4.58 -2.98 -2.73
CA ILE A 140 -5.15 -3.19 -1.39
C ILE A 140 -5.67 -1.85 -0.83
N VAL A 141 -4.85 -0.79 -0.85
CA VAL A 141 -5.26 0.55 -0.38
C VAL A 141 -6.48 1.08 -1.12
N TYR A 142 -6.51 0.93 -2.45
CA TYR A 142 -7.68 1.30 -3.23
C TYR A 142 -8.96 0.57 -2.79
N ILE A 143 -8.86 -0.73 -2.49
CA ILE A 143 -10.00 -1.53 -2.03
C ILE A 143 -10.44 -1.12 -0.62
N ILE A 144 -9.50 -0.90 0.30
CA ILE A 144 -9.78 -0.41 1.66
C ILE A 144 -10.63 0.87 1.59
N ARG A 145 -10.19 1.84 0.80
CA ARG A 145 -10.86 3.13 0.65
C ARG A 145 -12.28 3.01 0.09
N LYS A 146 -12.52 2.01 -0.78
CA LYS A 146 -13.84 1.75 -1.36
C LYS A 146 -14.77 0.96 -0.42
N THR A 147 -14.20 0.12 0.44
CA THR A 147 -14.97 -0.83 1.26
C THR A 147 -15.25 -0.29 2.67
N ILE A 148 -14.29 0.38 3.31
CA ILE A 148 -14.45 0.92 4.66
C ILE A 148 -15.22 2.24 4.59
N LYS A 149 -16.36 2.31 5.27
CA LYS A 149 -17.21 3.51 5.29
C LYS A 149 -16.62 4.63 6.15
N ASP A 150 -15.97 4.29 7.26
CA ASP A 150 -15.28 5.27 8.08
C ASP A 150 -13.94 5.66 7.44
N ARG A 151 -13.85 6.90 6.95
CA ARG A 151 -12.64 7.43 6.33
C ARG A 151 -11.45 7.47 7.29
N GLY A 152 -11.68 7.67 8.60
CA GLY A 152 -10.60 7.66 9.59
C GLY A 152 -9.94 6.28 9.70
N GLU A 153 -10.76 5.23 9.80
CA GLU A 153 -10.29 3.84 9.79
C GLU A 153 -9.62 3.46 8.46
N ALA A 154 -10.13 3.95 7.33
CA ALA A 154 -9.53 3.75 6.02
C ALA A 154 -8.13 4.38 5.93
N ILE A 155 -7.94 5.59 6.44
CA ILE A 155 -6.64 6.28 6.49
C ILE A 155 -5.67 5.53 7.40
N ALA A 156 -6.10 5.14 8.61
CA ALA A 156 -5.27 4.38 9.54
C ALA A 156 -4.79 3.05 8.93
N SER A 157 -5.69 2.33 8.27
CA SER A 157 -5.38 1.09 7.56
C SER A 157 -4.41 1.32 6.41
N SER A 158 -4.60 2.39 5.63
CA SER A 158 -3.73 2.73 4.50
C SER A 158 -2.32 3.11 4.96
N LEU A 159 -2.19 3.85 6.06
CA LEU A 159 -0.90 4.15 6.71
C LEU A 159 -0.19 2.88 7.16
N HIS A 160 -0.93 1.89 7.68
CA HIS A 160 -0.37 0.61 8.06
C HIS A 160 0.15 -0.18 6.84
N ILE A 161 -0.59 -0.21 5.73
CA ILE A 161 -0.13 -0.84 4.48
C ILE A 161 1.13 -0.14 3.94
N LEU A 162 1.13 1.20 3.92
CA LEU A 162 2.30 1.97 3.49
C LEU A 162 3.54 1.65 4.34
N ARG A 163 3.36 1.56 5.67
CA ARG A 163 4.43 1.15 6.58
C ARG A 163 4.99 -0.22 6.18
N LEU A 164 4.13 -1.20 5.96
CA LEU A 164 4.55 -2.56 5.61
C LEU A 164 5.28 -2.58 4.27
N ALA A 165 4.79 -1.83 3.28
CA ALA A 165 5.40 -1.70 1.96
C ALA A 165 6.83 -1.10 2.02
N LEU A 166 7.09 -0.19 2.97
CA LEU A 166 8.41 0.42 3.18
C LEU A 166 9.45 -0.51 3.83
N ILE A 167 9.01 -1.55 4.54
CA ILE A 167 9.89 -2.52 5.22
C ILE A 167 10.22 -3.69 4.28
N GLU A 168 9.57 -3.77 3.12
CA GLU A 168 9.83 -4.84 2.16
C GLU A 168 11.29 -4.79 1.66
N GLY A 169 11.91 -5.96 1.50
CA GLY A 169 13.30 -6.05 1.04
C GLY A 169 13.51 -5.52 -0.39
N TYR A 170 12.45 -5.46 -1.20
CA TYR A 170 12.44 -4.88 -2.54
C TYR A 170 11.20 -3.98 -2.71
N PRO A 171 11.25 -2.73 -2.23
CA PRO A 171 10.09 -1.85 -2.24
C PRO A 171 9.76 -1.41 -3.68
N ASP A 172 8.48 -1.53 -4.07
CA ASP A 172 7.98 -0.90 -5.29
C ASP A 172 7.76 0.60 -5.02
N GLU A 173 8.76 1.41 -5.39
CA GLU A 173 8.76 2.86 -5.18
C GLU A 173 7.53 3.55 -5.78
N ARG A 174 7.07 3.08 -6.94
CA ARG A 174 5.91 3.65 -7.62
C ARG A 174 4.65 3.37 -6.81
N ALA A 175 4.48 2.14 -6.34
CA ALA A 175 3.36 1.77 -5.49
C ALA A 175 3.37 2.55 -4.16
N ILE A 176 4.54 2.68 -3.51
CA ILE A 176 4.70 3.44 -2.26
C ILE A 176 4.29 4.90 -2.44
N ASN A 177 4.79 5.55 -3.49
CA ASN A 177 4.47 6.95 -3.76
C ASN A 177 2.99 7.14 -4.15
N ASN A 178 2.40 6.19 -4.87
CA ASN A 178 0.96 6.22 -5.18
C ASN A 178 0.11 6.07 -3.92
N ILE A 179 0.43 5.11 -3.05
CA ILE A 179 -0.24 4.93 -1.76
C ILE A 179 -0.13 6.21 -0.93
N LEU A 180 1.07 6.79 -0.85
CA LEU A 180 1.30 8.02 -0.09
C LEU A 180 0.46 9.18 -0.65
N LYS A 181 0.36 9.33 -1.98
CA LYS A 181 -0.51 10.34 -2.62
C LYS A 181 -1.99 10.10 -2.30
N MET A 182 -2.45 8.86 -2.36
CA MET A 182 -3.83 8.51 -1.99
C MET A 182 -4.14 8.89 -0.55
N ILE A 183 -3.24 8.59 0.39
CA ILE A 183 -3.40 8.95 1.81
C ILE A 183 -3.39 10.48 1.97
N ARG A 184 -2.43 11.18 1.35
CA ARG A 184 -2.36 12.64 1.38
C ARG A 184 -3.69 13.26 0.95
N ASP A 185 -4.28 12.79 -0.15
CA ASP A 185 -5.54 13.33 -0.67
C ASP A 185 -6.68 13.15 0.33
N ASP A 186 -6.77 11.99 0.97
CA ASP A 186 -7.76 11.73 2.02
C ASP A 186 -7.54 12.59 3.28
N THR A 187 -6.30 13.02 3.53
CA THR A 187 -5.96 13.87 4.68
C THR A 187 -6.26 15.37 4.49
N VAL A 188 -6.67 15.81 3.30
CA VAL A 188 -7.03 17.21 3.08
C VAL A 188 -8.26 17.60 3.92
N GLU A 189 -9.24 16.71 4.01
CA GLU A 189 -10.51 16.90 4.75
C GLU A 189 -10.43 16.40 6.21
N LEU A 190 -9.24 16.05 6.71
CA LEU A 190 -9.07 15.34 7.98
C LEU A 190 -9.62 16.10 9.21
N ILE A 191 -9.70 17.43 9.13
CA ILE A 191 -10.28 18.29 10.17
C ILE A 191 -11.77 17.97 10.39
N GLU A 192 -12.49 17.72 9.31
CA GLU A 192 -13.93 17.45 9.32
C GLU A 192 -14.21 16.00 9.74
N LEU A 193 -13.30 15.09 9.40
CA LEU A 193 -13.45 13.64 9.59
C LEU A 193 -13.29 13.17 11.05
N LYS A 194 -12.71 13.99 11.95
CA LYS A 194 -12.41 13.64 13.36
C LYS A 194 -11.90 12.18 13.53
N PRO A 195 -10.82 11.80 12.84
CA PRO A 195 -10.38 10.41 12.79
C PRO A 195 -10.03 9.83 14.17
N ASN A 196 -10.20 8.51 14.28
CA ASN A 196 -9.93 7.73 15.48
C ASN A 196 -8.47 7.94 15.97
N PRO A 197 -8.23 7.95 17.29
CA PRO A 197 -6.88 7.86 17.89
C PRO A 197 -5.91 6.90 17.20
N ASP A 198 -6.37 5.78 16.65
CA ASP A 198 -5.51 4.82 15.93
C ASP A 198 -4.75 5.47 14.76
N THR A 199 -5.36 6.42 14.06
CA THR A 199 -4.74 7.17 12.95
C THR A 199 -3.46 7.88 13.37
N TYR A 200 -3.44 8.42 14.60
CA TYR A 200 -2.25 9.05 15.17
C TYR A 200 -1.14 8.01 15.39
N PHE A 201 -1.47 6.86 15.98
CA PHE A 201 -0.51 5.81 16.27
C PHE A 201 0.08 5.24 14.97
N LYS A 202 -0.76 4.96 13.97
CA LYS A 202 -0.31 4.48 12.66
C LYS A 202 0.58 5.49 11.94
N PHE A 203 0.26 6.78 11.98
CA PHE A 203 1.11 7.80 11.39
C PHE A 203 2.46 7.91 12.10
N ARG A 204 2.46 7.92 13.44
CA ARG A 204 3.70 7.92 14.23
C ARG A 204 4.56 6.70 13.91
N ASP A 205 3.95 5.53 13.80
CA ASP A 205 4.66 4.28 13.51
C ASP A 205 5.22 4.30 12.07
N LEU A 206 4.52 4.92 11.11
CA LEU A 206 5.06 5.19 9.77
C LEU A 206 6.31 6.09 9.84
N LEU A 207 6.25 7.22 10.57
CA LEU A 207 7.41 8.11 10.72
C LEU A 207 8.62 7.37 11.34
N ARG A 208 8.37 6.55 12.36
CA ARG A 208 9.42 5.72 12.97
C ARG A 208 10.02 4.72 11.99
N THR A 209 9.18 4.10 11.16
CA THR A 209 9.60 3.11 10.17
C THR A 209 10.50 3.75 9.12
N ILE A 210 10.13 4.93 8.60
CA ILE A 210 10.97 5.68 7.64
C ILE A 210 12.39 5.92 8.19
N VAL A 211 12.50 6.19 9.50
CA VAL A 211 13.80 6.46 10.13
C VAL A 211 14.61 5.19 10.40
N LEU A 212 13.97 4.11 10.86
CA LEU A 212 14.68 2.94 11.43
C LEU A 212 14.75 1.74 10.49
N GLU A 213 13.72 1.53 9.68
CA GLU A 213 13.47 0.27 8.97
C GLU A 213 13.30 0.49 7.46
N GLY A 214 13.09 1.73 7.01
CA GLY A 214 12.82 2.07 5.63
C GLY A 214 14.03 1.85 4.73
N THR A 215 13.88 0.98 3.74
CA THR A 215 14.86 0.76 2.67
C THR A 215 14.78 1.81 1.56
N TYR A 216 13.65 2.54 1.49
CA TYR A 216 13.36 3.58 0.52
C TYR A 216 12.79 4.83 1.20
N LEU A 217 13.13 6.01 0.68
CA LEU A 217 12.56 7.28 1.11
C LEU A 217 11.44 7.73 0.16
N PRO A 218 10.20 7.87 0.66
CA PRO A 218 9.10 8.38 -0.15
C PRO A 218 9.33 9.79 -0.74
N ASP A 219 8.50 10.18 -1.71
CA ASP A 219 8.56 11.52 -2.31
C ASP A 219 8.46 12.63 -1.24
N ILE A 220 9.49 13.49 -1.22
CA ILE A 220 9.68 14.54 -0.22
C ILE A 220 8.50 15.53 -0.18
N ARG A 221 7.91 15.86 -1.34
CA ARG A 221 6.81 16.82 -1.45
C ARG A 221 5.51 16.22 -0.95
N VAL A 222 5.26 14.96 -1.28
CA VAL A 222 4.06 14.26 -0.80
C VAL A 222 4.14 14.04 0.72
N MET A 223 5.33 13.70 1.25
CA MET A 223 5.56 13.59 2.69
C MET A 223 5.35 14.91 3.43
N ARG A 224 5.89 16.02 2.90
CA ARG A 224 5.64 17.36 3.42
C ARG A 224 4.16 17.64 3.54
N ASP A 225 3.41 17.44 2.46
CA ASP A 225 1.99 17.79 2.41
C ASP A 225 1.16 16.90 3.36
N LEU A 226 1.47 15.60 3.42
CA LEU A 226 0.84 14.67 4.36
C LEU A 226 1.10 15.09 5.82
N PHE A 227 2.36 15.36 6.18
CA PHE A 227 2.69 15.78 7.53
C PHE A 227 2.04 17.13 7.89
N LYS A 228 2.02 18.08 6.95
CA LYS A 228 1.35 19.38 7.13
C LYS A 228 -0.12 19.21 7.47
N ASN A 229 -0.83 18.32 6.76
CA ASN A 229 -2.24 18.01 7.00
C ASN A 229 -2.45 17.35 8.37
N MET A 230 -1.63 16.35 8.71
CA MET A 230 -1.70 15.66 10.00
C MET A 230 -1.40 16.59 11.18
N LEU A 231 -0.37 17.44 11.07
CA LEU A 231 -0.04 18.42 12.11
C LEU A 231 -1.16 19.45 12.27
N ARG A 232 -1.70 19.97 11.16
CA ARG A 232 -2.82 20.91 11.17
C ARG A 232 -4.02 20.33 11.92
N TRP A 233 -4.40 19.09 11.60
CA TRP A 233 -5.50 18.40 12.28
C TRP A 233 -5.30 18.33 13.80
N VAL A 234 -4.12 17.90 14.25
CA VAL A 234 -3.80 17.75 15.68
C VAL A 234 -3.85 19.10 16.41
N VAL A 235 -3.34 20.16 15.77
CA VAL A 235 -3.31 21.52 16.34
C VAL A 235 -4.71 22.09 16.47
N VAL A 236 -5.54 21.99 15.42
CA VAL A 236 -6.93 22.45 15.43
C VAL A 236 -7.75 21.74 16.51
N ASN A 237 -7.53 20.44 16.69
CA ASN A 237 -8.17 19.63 17.73
C ASN A 237 -7.53 19.78 19.13
N ARG A 238 -6.62 20.75 19.32
CA ARG A 238 -5.97 21.10 20.60
C ARG A 238 -5.20 19.93 21.25
N LYS A 239 -4.73 18.97 20.46
CA LYS A 239 -3.97 17.80 20.93
C LYS A 239 -2.46 18.12 21.01
N PHE A 240 -2.07 19.07 21.86
CA PHE A 240 -0.71 19.62 21.87
C PHE A 240 0.40 18.62 22.20
N SER A 241 0.14 17.63 23.06
CA SER A 241 1.12 16.56 23.37
C SER A 241 1.46 15.74 22.13
N ILE A 242 0.44 15.40 21.33
CA ILE A 242 0.59 14.68 20.06
C ILE A 242 1.34 15.54 19.04
N ALA A 243 1.02 16.84 18.94
CA ALA A 243 1.72 17.74 18.01
C ALA A 243 3.22 17.82 18.33
N ARG A 244 3.59 17.89 19.62
CA ARG A 244 4.99 17.83 20.05
C ARG A 244 5.66 16.52 19.67
N ALA A 245 4.98 15.39 19.89
CA ALA A 245 5.51 14.09 19.48
C ALA A 245 5.75 14.03 17.96
N PHE A 246 4.79 14.51 17.15
CA PHE A 246 4.92 14.59 15.69
C PHE A 246 6.13 15.41 15.28
N MET A 247 6.29 16.63 15.79
CA MET A 247 7.45 17.47 15.46
C MET A 247 8.79 16.81 15.83
N ARG A 248 8.84 16.09 16.95
CA ARG A 248 10.04 15.37 17.39
C ARG A 248 10.39 14.20 16.47
N TYR A 249 9.40 13.37 16.11
CA TYR A 249 9.62 12.27 15.17
C TYR A 249 9.95 12.77 13.76
N TYR A 250 9.27 13.83 13.33
CA TYR A 250 9.48 14.38 12.00
C TYR A 250 10.85 15.04 11.85
N ARG A 251 11.40 15.64 12.90
CA ARG A 251 12.82 16.04 12.92
C ARG A 251 13.77 14.88 12.59
N LEU A 252 13.50 13.68 13.12
CA LEU A 252 14.32 12.50 12.81
C LEU A 252 14.13 12.04 11.36
N VAL A 253 12.90 12.16 10.83
CA VAL A 253 12.63 11.93 9.40
C VAL A 253 13.41 12.93 8.55
N THR A 254 13.39 14.22 8.88
CA THR A 254 14.17 15.25 8.19
C THR A 254 15.65 14.88 8.15
N LEU A 255 16.23 14.48 9.29
CA LEU A 255 17.62 14.03 9.34
C LEU A 255 17.89 12.84 8.42
N ARG A 256 17.00 11.83 8.41
CA ARG A 256 17.14 10.67 7.53
C ARG A 256 17.14 11.05 6.04
N TYR A 257 16.32 12.02 5.64
CA TYR A 257 16.30 12.50 4.25
C TYR A 257 17.56 13.30 3.88
N MET A 258 18.19 13.97 4.84
CA MET A 258 19.44 14.70 4.60
C MET A 258 20.59 13.78 4.22
N ASP A 259 20.53 12.50 4.61
CA ASP A 259 21.54 11.51 4.21
C ASP A 259 21.50 11.21 2.70
N GLU A 260 20.36 11.45 2.03
CA GLU A 260 20.12 11.06 0.64
C GLU A 260 19.82 12.27 -0.29
N THR A 261 19.56 13.44 0.27
CA THR A 261 19.18 14.65 -0.48
C THR A 261 19.83 15.91 0.08
N LEU A 262 19.82 17.00 -0.69
CA LEU A 262 20.43 18.27 -0.29
C LEU A 262 19.89 18.75 1.06
N PRO A 263 20.76 19.00 2.07
CA PRO A 263 20.37 19.46 3.39
C PRO A 263 19.43 20.67 3.41
N SER A 264 19.69 21.69 2.57
CA SER A 264 18.89 22.91 2.50
C SER A 264 17.47 22.64 2.05
N THR A 265 17.32 21.92 0.93
CA THR A 265 16.03 21.53 0.38
C THR A 265 15.27 20.67 1.39
N THR A 266 15.98 19.78 2.07
CA THR A 266 15.38 18.88 3.07
C THR A 266 14.82 19.65 4.27
N ILE A 267 15.60 20.57 4.83
CA ILE A 267 15.17 21.37 5.99
C ILE A 267 14.01 22.29 5.61
N GLU A 268 14.06 22.92 4.43
CA GLU A 268 12.99 23.73 3.89
C GLU A 268 11.68 22.92 3.76
N TYR A 269 11.71 21.87 2.93
CA TYR A 269 10.51 21.11 2.56
C TYR A 269 10.00 20.21 3.68
N LEU A 270 10.86 19.62 4.51
CA LEU A 270 10.44 18.68 5.55
C LEU A 270 10.37 19.28 6.95
N TYR A 271 10.87 20.48 7.21
CA TYR A 271 10.74 21.05 8.55
C TYR A 271 10.11 22.44 8.53
N ILE A 272 10.72 23.39 7.82
CA ILE A 272 10.30 24.78 7.90
C ILE A 272 8.91 24.99 7.31
N GLU A 273 8.66 24.52 6.08
CA GLU A 273 7.36 24.66 5.43
C GLU A 273 6.22 23.93 6.18
N PRO A 274 6.32 22.63 6.49
CA PRO A 274 5.20 21.88 7.05
C PRO A 274 5.04 22.03 8.57
N VAL A 275 6.08 22.49 9.29
CA VAL A 275 6.05 22.74 10.73
C VAL A 275 5.92 24.23 11.01
N ILE A 276 6.97 25.03 10.76
CA ILE A 276 7.04 26.41 11.25
C ILE A 276 6.02 27.30 10.53
N ASN A 277 6.04 27.32 9.20
CA ASN A 277 5.13 28.14 8.41
C ASN A 277 3.67 27.71 8.62
N ASN A 278 3.42 26.42 8.75
CA ASN A 278 2.11 25.87 9.06
C ASN A 278 1.61 26.27 10.46
N LEU A 279 2.45 26.20 11.51
CA LEU A 279 2.07 26.62 12.85
C LEU A 279 1.82 28.13 12.94
N ARG A 280 2.61 28.93 12.21
CA ARG A 280 2.40 30.39 12.09
C ARG A 280 1.07 30.69 11.41
N SER A 281 0.78 30.06 10.28
CA SER A 281 -0.46 30.28 9.52
C SER A 281 -1.71 29.88 10.31
N LEU A 282 -1.60 28.83 11.14
CA LEU A 282 -2.66 28.39 12.05
C LEU A 282 -2.79 29.25 13.31
N LYS A 283 -1.96 30.27 13.49
CA LYS A 283 -1.88 31.09 14.72
C LYS A 283 -1.79 30.21 15.98
N ALA A 284 -0.94 29.18 15.91
CA ALA A 284 -0.80 28.20 16.98
C ALA A 284 -0.33 28.85 18.29
N ARG A 285 -0.56 28.16 19.42
CA ARG A 285 -0.10 28.63 20.74
C ARG A 285 1.40 28.89 20.72
N ARG A 286 1.84 30.00 21.35
CA ARG A 286 3.27 30.37 21.47
C ARG A 286 4.14 29.22 21.98
N SER A 287 3.66 28.44 22.94
CA SER A 287 4.38 27.28 23.50
C SER A 287 4.59 26.11 22.51
N LEU A 288 3.84 26.07 21.41
CA LEU A 288 4.02 25.08 20.35
C LEU A 288 5.01 25.59 19.30
N ILE A 289 4.94 26.89 18.96
CA ILE A 289 5.90 27.55 18.07
C ILE A 289 7.30 27.56 18.71
N GLY A 290 7.40 27.86 20.02
CA GLY A 290 8.66 27.76 20.75
C GLY A 290 9.25 26.35 20.72
N TYR A 291 8.40 25.33 20.88
CA TYR A 291 8.85 23.93 20.76
C TYR A 291 9.33 23.58 19.33
N SER A 292 8.67 24.07 18.27
CA SER A 292 9.17 23.85 16.91
C SER A 292 10.51 24.52 16.66
N ILE A 293 10.75 25.69 17.26
CA ILE A 293 12.06 26.36 17.22
C ILE A 293 13.11 25.52 17.95
N GLU A 294 12.79 25.00 19.14
CA GLU A 294 13.71 24.13 19.89
C GLU A 294 14.10 22.88 19.09
N GLN A 295 13.14 22.28 18.39
CA GLN A 295 13.41 21.14 17.51
C GLN A 295 14.22 21.53 16.26
N LEU A 296 14.00 22.73 15.68
CA LEU A 296 14.83 23.27 14.60
C LEU A 296 16.27 23.52 15.07
N THR A 297 16.46 24.11 16.25
CA THR A 297 17.79 24.32 16.84
C THR A 297 18.53 22.99 16.98
N ALA A 298 17.86 21.95 17.48
CA ALA A 298 18.45 20.62 17.60
C ALA A 298 18.76 19.98 16.23
N LEU A 299 17.96 20.26 15.19
CA LEU A 299 18.24 19.85 13.82
C LEU A 299 19.50 20.54 13.29
N LEU A 300 19.60 21.87 13.45
CA LEU A 300 20.76 22.66 13.01
C LEU A 300 22.05 22.32 13.76
N GLN A 301 21.98 21.93 15.03
CA GLN A 301 23.15 21.38 15.73
C GLN A 301 23.69 20.12 15.07
N ARG A 302 22.82 19.30 14.45
CA ARG A 302 23.27 18.13 13.70
C ARG A 302 23.86 18.54 12.35
N VAL A 303 23.30 19.55 11.68
CA VAL A 303 23.88 20.17 10.47
C VAL A 303 25.27 20.72 10.76
N LYS A 304 25.44 21.46 11.86
CA LYS A 304 26.74 21.98 12.31
C LYS A 304 27.79 20.87 12.36
N ARG A 305 27.49 19.79 13.09
CA ARG A 305 28.39 18.63 13.22
C ARG A 305 28.69 17.98 11.87
N ALA A 306 27.69 17.86 10.99
CA ALA A 306 27.90 17.33 9.65
C ALA A 306 28.81 18.24 8.81
N GLY A 307 28.70 19.56 8.98
CA GLY A 307 29.62 20.54 8.41
C GLY A 307 31.05 20.43 8.94
N GLU A 308 31.21 20.28 10.25
CA GLU A 308 32.53 20.10 10.89
C GLU A 308 33.25 18.83 10.40
N VAL A 309 32.50 17.76 10.12
CA VAL A 309 33.02 16.50 9.57
C VAL A 309 33.27 16.60 8.06
N GLY A 310 32.66 17.57 7.37
CA GLY A 310 32.78 17.76 5.93
C GLY A 310 31.71 17.06 5.09
N ASP A 311 30.69 16.46 5.72
CA ASP A 311 29.55 15.82 5.05
C ASP A 311 28.63 16.86 4.39
N VAL A 312 28.63 18.10 4.89
CA VAL A 312 27.86 19.23 4.36
C VAL A 312 28.78 20.39 4.04
N THR A 313 28.68 20.93 2.84
CA THR A 313 29.54 22.05 2.42
C THR A 313 29.19 23.34 3.16
N ALA A 314 30.19 24.21 3.37
CA ALA A 314 29.98 25.52 3.98
C ALA A 314 28.93 26.35 3.23
N LEU A 315 28.92 26.31 1.89
CA LEU A 315 27.93 27.00 1.06
C LEU A 315 26.49 26.55 1.36
N GLU A 316 26.28 25.24 1.52
CA GLU A 316 24.98 24.67 1.86
C GLU A 316 24.54 25.10 3.27
N ILE A 317 25.48 25.14 4.23
CA ILE A 317 25.22 25.61 5.59
C ILE A 317 24.81 27.08 5.59
N CYS A 318 25.49 27.92 4.82
CA CYS A 318 25.15 29.34 4.71
C CYS A 318 23.75 29.54 4.11
N HIS A 319 23.42 28.78 3.06
CA HIS A 319 22.07 28.81 2.50
C HIS A 319 20.99 28.39 3.51
N ILE A 320 21.24 27.35 4.32
CA ILE A 320 20.35 26.93 5.41
C ILE A 320 20.18 28.06 6.43
N VAL A 321 21.29 28.65 6.88
CA VAL A 321 21.30 29.70 7.90
C VAL A 321 20.49 30.91 7.44
N ASP A 322 20.71 31.39 6.23
CA ASP A 322 19.99 32.55 5.70
C ASP A 322 18.51 32.27 5.50
N TYR A 323 18.17 31.08 5.02
CA TYR A 323 16.78 30.67 4.88
C TYR A 323 16.06 30.55 6.23
N VAL A 324 16.73 29.97 7.24
CA VAL A 324 16.19 29.86 8.60
C VAL A 324 16.01 31.24 9.22
N ASP A 325 17.01 32.12 9.12
CA ASP A 325 16.97 33.47 9.69
C ASP A 325 15.81 34.28 9.09
N LYS A 326 15.71 34.27 7.75
CA LYS A 326 14.59 34.90 7.02
C LYS A 326 13.24 34.34 7.45
N THR A 327 13.11 33.02 7.56
CA THR A 327 11.81 32.39 7.84
C THR A 327 11.38 32.50 9.31
N THR A 328 12.34 32.63 10.22
CA THR A 328 12.08 32.79 11.66
C THR A 328 11.99 34.25 12.11
N SER A 329 12.24 35.21 11.21
CA SER A 329 11.93 36.62 11.42
C SER A 329 10.47 36.83 11.88
N GLY A 330 10.28 37.66 12.91
CA GLY A 330 9.01 37.88 13.59
C GLY A 330 8.74 36.96 14.78
N LEU A 331 9.66 36.05 15.13
CA LEU A 331 9.58 35.17 16.30
C LEU A 331 10.51 35.58 17.45
N GLU A 332 11.07 36.80 17.40
CA GLU A 332 12.07 37.32 18.33
C GLU A 332 11.57 37.39 19.78
N ASN A 333 10.25 37.48 19.95
CA ASN A 333 9.58 37.54 21.25
C ASN A 333 9.53 36.19 22.00
N LEU A 334 10.02 35.10 21.40
CA LEU A 334 10.05 33.77 22.02
C LEU A 334 11.42 33.51 22.66
N LYS A 335 11.44 33.00 23.89
CA LYS A 335 12.70 32.68 24.61
C LYS A 335 13.55 31.66 23.85
N GLU A 336 12.91 30.73 23.17
CA GLU A 336 13.57 29.69 22.38
C GLU A 336 14.29 30.26 21.15
N TYR A 337 13.86 31.42 20.64
CA TYR A 337 14.49 32.08 19.50
C TYR A 337 15.89 32.59 19.83
N GLU A 338 16.16 33.03 21.06
CA GLU A 338 17.52 33.47 21.45
C GLU A 338 18.55 32.34 21.29
N LYS A 339 18.18 31.10 21.63
CA LYS A 339 19.04 29.93 21.44
C LYS A 339 19.29 29.65 19.96
N LEU A 340 18.26 29.75 19.13
CA LEU A 340 18.38 29.60 17.69
C LEU A 340 19.30 30.68 17.11
N ARG A 341 19.10 31.95 17.48
CA ARG A 341 19.89 33.09 17.00
C ARG A 341 21.38 32.96 17.34
N ARG A 342 21.71 32.50 18.56
CA ARG A 342 23.10 32.21 18.95
C ARG A 342 23.72 31.16 18.04
N LEU A 343 23.02 30.05 17.81
CA LEU A 343 23.49 28.98 16.92
C LEU A 343 23.67 29.45 15.47
N LEU A 344 22.75 30.27 14.95
CA LEU A 344 22.88 30.83 13.59
C LEU A 344 24.14 31.72 13.48
N ASN A 345 24.41 32.57 14.48
CA ASN A 345 25.60 33.40 14.50
C ASN A 345 26.89 32.57 14.63
N GLU A 346 26.88 31.52 15.45
CA GLU A 346 28.00 30.56 15.53
C GLU A 346 28.28 29.94 14.16
N LEU A 347 27.24 29.43 13.49
CA LEU A 347 27.36 28.84 12.15
C LEU A 347 27.89 29.86 11.12
N ARG A 348 27.43 31.12 11.15
CA ARG A 348 27.95 32.18 10.25
C ARG A 348 29.44 32.41 10.46
N GLY A 349 29.88 32.48 11.71
CA GLY A 349 31.29 32.71 12.06
C GLY A 349 32.19 31.52 11.68
N GLU A 350 31.77 30.31 12.02
CA GLU A 350 32.56 29.08 11.77
C GLU A 350 32.68 28.73 10.29
N PHE A 351 31.60 28.90 9.51
CA PHE A 351 31.57 28.53 8.10
C PHE A 351 31.76 29.72 7.15
N LEU A 352 32.13 30.89 7.67
CA LEU A 352 32.43 32.12 6.92
C LEU A 352 31.30 32.52 5.96
N CYS A 353 30.06 32.45 6.43
CA CYS A 353 28.91 32.84 5.63
C CYS A 353 28.94 34.35 5.37
N GLY A 354 29.03 34.73 4.09
CA GLY A 354 28.94 36.12 3.69
C GLY A 354 27.59 36.73 4.08
N THR A 355 27.61 37.96 4.59
CA THR A 355 26.41 38.76 4.87
C THR A 355 25.81 39.35 3.61
#